data_AF-A0A940FJ68-F1
#
_entry.id   AF-A0A940FJ68-F1
#
_cell.length_a   1.000
_cell.length_b   1.000
_cell.length_c   1.000
_cell.angle_alpha   90.00
_cell.angle_beta   90.00
_cell.angle_gamma   90.00
#
_symmetry.space_group_name_H-M   'P 1'
#
loop_
_entity.id
_entity.type
_entity.pdbx_description
1 polymer ?
#
loop_
_entity_poly.entity_id
_entity_poly.type
_entity_poly.pdbx_seq_one_letter_code
_entity_poly.pdbx_strand_id
1 'polypeptide(L)'
;MAQKESTRGFAAMDQAKQREIASKGGKAAHEKGTAHEFSSEEAREAGRKGGEAVSRDRAHMAEIGRHGGEARGRQRETTRKH
;
A
#
# COMPACT_ATOMS: atom_id res chain seq x y z
N MET A 1 -1.17 43.11 -20.21
CA MET A 1 -0.50 41.89 -20.68
C MET A 1 -0.64 40.83 -19.60
N ALA A 2 -1.57 39.88 -19.75
CA ALA A 2 -1.76 38.81 -18.78
C ALA A 2 -0.79 37.67 -19.11
N GLN A 3 0.19 37.44 -18.24
CA GLN A 3 1.12 36.33 -18.38
C GLN A 3 0.36 35.04 -18.10
N LYS A 4 0.22 34.19 -19.11
CA LYS A 4 -0.40 32.87 -19.02
C LYS A 4 0.41 32.06 -18.02
N GLU A 5 -0.15 31.73 -16.86
CA GLU A 5 0.52 30.86 -15.89
C GLU A 5 0.79 29.52 -16.55
N SER A 6 2.03 29.33 -16.95
CA SER A 6 2.55 28.05 -17.44
C SER A 6 2.43 27.04 -16.30
N THR A 7 1.56 26.05 -16.44
CA THR A 7 1.43 24.90 -15.54
C THR A 7 2.79 24.20 -15.47
N ARG A 8 3.59 24.55 -14.45
CA ARG A 8 4.94 24.03 -14.24
C ARG A 8 4.95 23.14 -13.01
N GLY A 9 5.87 22.19 -12.98
CA GLY A 9 6.11 21.33 -11.83
C GLY A 9 5.65 19.89 -12.03
N PHE A 10 5.91 19.08 -11.02
CA PHE A 10 5.77 17.61 -11.08
C PHE A 10 4.34 17.15 -11.35
N ALA A 11 3.35 17.88 -10.81
CA ALA A 11 1.92 17.59 -10.99
C ALA A 11 1.37 18.04 -12.35
N ALA A 12 2.09 18.92 -13.07
CA ALA A 12 1.69 19.40 -14.38
C ALA A 12 2.27 18.55 -15.53
N MET A 13 3.08 17.53 -15.22
CA MET A 13 3.66 16.61 -16.21
C MET A 13 2.70 15.50 -16.60
N ASP A 14 2.93 14.88 -17.75
CA ASP A 14 2.27 13.64 -18.15
C ASP A 14 2.49 12.52 -17.11
N GLN A 15 1.46 11.72 -16.84
CA GLN A 15 1.51 10.67 -15.82
C GLN A 15 2.63 9.64 -16.05
N ALA A 16 2.91 9.31 -17.31
CA ALA A 16 4.00 8.39 -17.64
C ALA A 16 5.36 8.95 -17.21
N LYS A 17 5.59 10.24 -17.50
CA LYS A 17 6.82 10.96 -17.12
C LYS A 17 6.92 11.13 -15.61
N GLN A 18 5.81 11.44 -14.94
CA GLN A 18 5.74 11.55 -13.49
C GLN A 18 6.12 10.23 -12.81
N ARG A 19 5.57 9.10 -13.28
CA ARG A 19 5.90 7.75 -12.77
C ARG A 19 7.37 7.40 -12.99
N GLU A 20 7.90 7.71 -14.16
CA GLU A 20 9.31 7.46 -14.47
C GLU A 20 10.25 8.22 -13.53
N ILE A 21 9.99 9.52 -13.32
CA ILE A 21 10.80 10.35 -12.43
C ILE A 21 10.65 9.89 -10.97
N ALA A 22 9.43 9.56 -10.52
CA ALA A 22 9.20 9.01 -9.18
C ALA A 22 9.96 7.69 -8.97
N SER A 23 9.94 6.79 -9.97
CA SER A 23 10.67 5.52 -9.93
C SER A 23 12.19 5.74 -9.86
N LYS A 24 12.73 6.66 -10.67
CA LYS A 24 14.15 7.02 -10.64
C LYS A 24 14.55 7.63 -9.30
N GLY A 25 13.72 8.50 -8.73
CA GLY A 25 13.94 9.09 -7.40
C GLY A 25 14.00 8.05 -6.29
N GLY A 26 13.07 7.09 -6.29
CA GLY A 26 13.07 5.99 -5.32
C GLY A 26 14.31 5.10 -5.42
N LYS A 27 14.70 4.70 -6.65
CA LYS A 27 15.92 3.92 -6.89
C LYS A 27 17.17 4.65 -6.42
N ALA A 28 17.30 5.93 -6.75
CA ALA A 28 18.43 6.75 -6.35
C ALA A 28 18.52 6.96 -4.84
N ALA A 29 17.38 7.09 -4.15
CA ALA A 29 17.35 7.18 -2.69
C ALA A 29 17.82 5.88 -2.03
N HIS A 30 17.39 4.73 -2.56
CA HIS A 30 17.86 3.42 -2.09
C HIS A 30 19.35 3.22 -2.35
N GLU A 31 19.83 3.53 -3.55
CA GLU A 31 21.25 3.41 -3.91
C GLU A 31 22.16 4.31 -3.06
N LYS A 32 21.68 5.52 -2.72
CA LYS A 32 22.41 6.49 -1.88
C LYS A 32 22.29 6.24 -0.38
N GLY A 33 21.53 5.23 0.04
CA GLY A 33 21.26 4.96 1.46
C GLY A 33 20.50 6.08 2.18
N THR A 34 19.87 6.99 1.44
CA THR A 34 19.01 8.06 1.99
C THR A 34 17.55 7.65 2.05
N ALA A 35 17.17 6.57 1.36
CA ALA A 35 15.91 5.90 1.60
C ALA A 35 15.92 5.30 3.00
N HIS A 36 14.78 5.39 3.67
CA HIS A 36 14.53 4.64 4.89
C HIS A 36 14.55 3.15 4.56
N GLU A 37 15.55 2.42 5.05
CA GLU A 37 15.52 0.96 5.04
C GLU A 37 14.55 0.52 6.13
N PHE A 38 13.38 0.06 5.73
CA PHE A 38 12.45 -0.58 6.65
C PHE A 38 13.13 -1.84 7.20
N SER A 39 13.61 -1.77 8.43
CA SER A 39 14.10 -2.94 9.13
C SER A 39 12.95 -3.93 9.36
N SER A 40 13.27 -5.22 9.48
CA SER A 40 12.27 -6.24 9.87
C SER A 40 11.60 -5.89 11.21
N GLU A 41 12.31 -5.19 12.10
CA GLU A 41 11.79 -4.72 13.37
C GLU A 41 10.75 -3.61 13.20
N GLU A 42 11.03 -2.60 12.36
CA GLU A 42 10.08 -1.53 12.06
C GLU A 42 8.85 -2.04 11.31
N ALA A 43 9.03 -2.97 10.36
CA ALA A 43 7.90 -3.60 9.69
C ALA A 43 7.00 -4.34 10.70
N ARG A 44 7.60 -5.03 11.69
CA ARG A 44 6.87 -5.69 12.77
C ARG A 44 6.19 -4.69 13.69
N GLU A 45 6.83 -3.58 14.02
CA GLU A 45 6.26 -2.55 14.88
C GLU A 45 5.07 -1.84 14.20
N ALA A 46 5.24 -1.47 12.93
CA ALA A 46 4.18 -0.91 12.11
C ALA A 46 2.99 -1.88 11.97
N GLY A 47 3.27 -3.16 11.74
CA GLY A 47 2.26 -4.22 11.71
C GLY A 47 1.52 -4.36 13.05
N ARG A 48 2.24 -4.33 14.17
CA ARG A 48 1.65 -4.36 15.52
C ARG A 48 0.73 -3.17 15.74
N LYS A 49 1.20 -1.95 15.48
CA LYS A 49 0.43 -0.71 15.65
C LYS A 49 -0.81 -0.66 14.75
N GLY A 50 -0.68 -1.11 13.50
CA GLY A 50 -1.81 -1.24 12.58
C GLY A 50 -2.84 -2.26 13.08
N GLY A 51 -2.38 -3.43 13.53
CA GLY A 51 -3.23 -4.44 14.14
C GLY A 51 -3.95 -3.95 15.40
N GLU A 52 -3.25 -3.25 16.29
CA GLU A 52 -3.84 -2.61 17.48
C GLU A 52 -4.89 -1.55 17.13
N ALA A 53 -4.70 -0.78 16.06
CA ALA A 53 -5.67 0.21 15.61
C ALA A 53 -6.96 -0.44 15.09
N VAL A 54 -6.83 -1.48 14.26
CA VAL A 54 -7.98 -2.16 13.61
C VAL A 54 -8.70 -3.09 14.58
N SER A 55 -7.98 -3.74 15.50
CA SER A 55 -8.55 -4.72 16.45
C SER A 55 -9.45 -4.12 17.54
N ARG A 56 -9.50 -2.79 17.66
CA ARG A 56 -10.40 -2.10 18.61
C ARG A 56 -11.87 -2.36 18.29
N ASP A 57 -12.21 -2.55 17.02
CA ASP A 57 -13.56 -2.92 16.62
C ASP A 57 -13.71 -4.45 16.54
N ARG A 58 -14.14 -5.02 17.65
CA ARG A 58 -14.32 -6.46 17.79
C ARG A 58 -15.44 -7.01 16.89
N ALA A 59 -16.48 -6.21 16.62
CA ALA A 59 -17.60 -6.62 15.78
C ALA A 59 -17.18 -6.70 14.30
N HIS A 60 -16.47 -5.68 13.83
CA HIS A 60 -15.89 -5.66 12.49
C HIS A 60 -14.89 -6.82 12.28
N MET A 61 -14.02 -7.08 13.25
CA MET A 61 -13.07 -8.19 13.18
C MET A 61 -13.77 -9.56 13.12
N ALA A 62 -14.86 -9.73 13.87
CA ALA A 62 -15.66 -10.96 13.81
C ALA A 62 -16.33 -11.15 12.44
N GLU A 63 -16.78 -10.06 11.81
CA GLU A 63 -17.35 -10.08 10.46
C GLU A 63 -16.33 -10.48 9.40
N ILE A 64 -15.13 -9.87 9.43
CA ILE A 64 -14.01 -10.24 8.55
C ILE A 64 -13.65 -11.71 8.74
N GLY A 65 -13.56 -12.17 9.99
CA GLY A 65 -13.26 -13.57 10.31
C GLY A 65 -14.30 -14.55 9.73
N ARG A 66 -15.60 -14.22 9.86
CA ARG A 66 -16.69 -15.01 9.26
C ARG A 66 -16.57 -15.06 7.74
N HIS A 67 -16.39 -13.91 7.08
CA HIS A 67 -16.25 -13.84 5.62
C HIS A 67 -15.05 -14.66 5.11
N GLY A 68 -13.92 -14.59 5.82
CA GLY A 68 -12.74 -15.39 5.51
C GLY A 68 -12.99 -16.89 5.67
N GLY A 69 -13.67 -17.29 6.74
CA GLY A 69 -14.04 -18.69 6.98
C GLY A 69 -14.96 -19.24 5.89
N GLU A 70 -16.00 -18.49 5.52
CA GLU A 70 -16.91 -18.87 4.45
C GLU A 70 -16.22 -18.98 3.09
N ALA A 71 -15.36 -18.02 2.74
CA ALA A 71 -14.61 -18.07 1.47
C ALA A 71 -13.72 -19.32 1.39
N ARG A 72 -13.04 -19.67 2.48
CA ARG A 72 -12.24 -20.90 2.59
C ARG A 72 -13.10 -22.16 2.55
N GLY A 73 -14.28 -22.13 3.19
CA GLY A 73 -15.26 -23.20 3.15
C GLY A 73 -15.75 -23.48 1.72
N ARG A 74 -16.19 -22.44 1.02
CA ARG A 74 -16.60 -22.50 -0.39
C ARG A 74 -15.49 -23.03 -1.30
N GLN A 75 -14.25 -22.55 -1.11
CA GLN A 75 -13.09 -23.01 -1.87
C GLN A 75 -12.83 -24.52 -1.66
N ARG A 76 -12.91 -25.01 -0.42
CA ARG A 76 -12.75 -26.45 -0.11
C ARG A 76 -13.88 -27.30 -0.69
N GLU A 77 -15.10 -26.79 -0.73
CA GLU A 77 -16.23 -27.49 -1.34
C GLU A 77 -16.07 -27.58 -2.86
N THR A 78 -15.61 -26.51 -3.51
CA THR A 78 -15.33 -26.53 -4.96
C THR A 78 -14.19 -27.47 -5.32
N THR A 79 -13.11 -27.51 -4.53
CA THR A 79 -11.96 -28.40 -4.80
C THR A 79 -12.27 -29.88 -4.53
N ARG A 80 -13.23 -30.21 -3.66
CA ARG A 80 -13.67 -31.60 -3.44
C ARG A 80 -14.66 -32.12 -4.49
N LYS A 81 -15.25 -31.24 -5.30
CA LYS A 81 -16.20 -31.58 -6.37
C LYS A 81 -15.53 -31.70 -7.75
N HIS A 82 -14.20 -31.69 -7.81
CA HIS A 82 -13.37 -31.99 -8.99
C HIS A 82 -12.43 -33.14 -8.63
#